data_AF-A0A8K0VL60-F1
#
_entry.id   AF-A0A8K0VL60-F1
#
_cell.length_a   1.000
_cell.length_b   1.000
_cell.length_c   1.000
_cell.angle_alpha   90.00
_cell.angle_beta   90.00
_cell.angle_gamma   90.00
#
_symmetry.space_group_name_H-M   'P 1'
#
loop_
_entity.id
_entity.type
_entity.pdbx_description
1 polymer ?
#
loop_
_entity_poly.entity_id
_entity_poly.type
_entity_poly.pdbx_seq_one_letter_code
_entity_poly.pdbx_strand_id
1 'polypeptide(L)'
;MTFSVLPAPRTHFPGFSGFISPHSKFIYMYSFLGKPHIKLLSSERGLGILSSFMQSISSCAYTSLHQPIMFLSPSALVLLYLAHTAAGAVLNKRTTVGGTAVVHLDKSSGSPQQLASGILYGIPDQQNQIPDGYYTGINFKYSRAGGAQTTGQGWIGSLAGYKTRFQSALNNYKSTRKYGGTFILLPHDIWGADGTQASTVAYPGDNGDWSNYDAYLTQLISDMKANNMIDNVVIDIWNEPDGKAFWNRPQSQYLDLWGRTFYRFKRDLPQCTTSGPSYAGAPDLSNTWWTNWASFIAKNGSIPTQYSWHMEGGGGDMQSSVSTYQTILRNNGLATDHVVNINEYGVWSEQGPAGSAWWIAQLERVNAYGLRGNWLSGNALHDFMAGLLGKPHATDSSYSYTAGGYWPTGSWQVYHYYAKNMTGTRVSTDPTADLRGEVYAVVGSNKVRLLVGSRVATGTFNIQLSQLSAVGLPTSGTLQIHTYGFPGSDDHYAELDAPTDLGVYGHPYSGNSVSFPIYQTDVYTAYAFEFSI
;
A
#
# COMPACT_ATOMS: atom_id res chain seq x y z
N MET A 1 -60.88 13.74 27.22
CA MET A 1 -60.64 13.04 28.49
C MET A 1 -59.29 13.49 29.03
N THR A 2 -59.36 14.52 29.87
CA THR A 2 -58.30 15.01 30.75
C THR A 2 -58.27 14.15 32.02
N PHE A 3 -57.10 13.91 32.61
CA PHE A 3 -56.82 14.17 34.03
C PHE A 3 -55.33 13.91 34.33
N SER A 4 -54.65 14.99 34.71
CA SER A 4 -53.43 14.97 35.53
C SER A 4 -53.83 14.84 37.01
N VAL A 5 -52.88 14.45 37.88
CA VAL A 5 -52.49 15.15 39.14
C VAL A 5 -51.59 14.22 40.00
N LEU A 6 -50.37 14.71 40.24
CA LEU A 6 -49.37 14.37 41.29
C LEU A 6 -49.76 15.04 42.63
N PRO A 7 -49.21 14.74 43.85
CA PRO A 7 -47.76 14.84 44.14
C PRO A 7 -47.17 13.99 45.29
N ALA A 8 -45.84 14.16 45.44
CA ALA A 8 -44.84 13.51 46.33
C ALA A 8 -44.95 13.88 47.83
N PRO A 9 -44.03 13.42 48.76
CA PRO A 9 -42.67 14.02 48.87
C PRO A 9 -41.48 13.13 49.38
N ARG A 10 -40.28 13.49 48.85
CA ARG A 10 -38.90 13.70 49.41
C ARG A 10 -38.36 12.98 50.67
N THR A 11 -37.07 12.57 50.57
CA THR A 11 -35.86 13.02 51.36
C THR A 11 -34.55 12.47 50.70
N HIS A 12 -33.64 13.30 50.13
CA HIS A 12 -32.33 13.84 50.63
C HIS A 12 -31.21 12.80 51.00
N PHE A 13 -30.20 12.55 50.13
CA PHE A 13 -28.81 13.11 50.00
C PHE A 13 -27.76 12.60 51.04
N PRO A 14 -26.41 12.68 50.82
CA PRO A 14 -25.58 12.81 49.60
C PRO A 14 -24.28 11.91 49.60
N GLY A 15 -23.46 11.97 48.54
CA GLY A 15 -21.99 11.93 48.72
C GLY A 15 -21.09 11.16 47.72
N PHE A 16 -20.33 11.96 46.96
CA PHE A 16 -18.95 11.78 46.50
C PHE A 16 -18.56 11.14 45.16
N SER A 17 -17.57 11.84 44.60
CA SER A 17 -16.97 11.92 43.27
C SER A 17 -15.86 10.91 42.99
N GLY A 18 -15.62 10.60 41.71
CA GLY A 18 -14.37 9.99 41.25
C GLY A 18 -14.29 9.86 39.72
N PHE A 19 -13.62 10.83 39.08
CA PHE A 19 -13.04 10.68 37.74
C PHE A 19 -11.91 9.63 37.78
N ILE A 20 -11.78 8.77 36.76
CA ILE A 20 -10.52 8.33 36.12
C ILE A 20 -10.85 7.62 34.79
N SER A 21 -10.05 7.98 33.78
CA SER A 21 -10.03 7.60 32.36
C SER A 21 -9.76 6.10 32.07
N PRO A 22 -10.18 5.55 30.91
CA PRO A 22 -9.63 4.33 30.34
C PRO A 22 -8.58 4.65 29.26
N HIS A 23 -7.29 4.44 29.56
CA HIS A 23 -6.24 4.29 28.55
C HIS A 23 -5.60 2.91 28.69
N SER A 24 -5.70 2.10 27.63
CA SER A 24 -4.70 1.08 27.23
C SER A 24 -5.10 0.54 25.86
N LYS A 25 -4.70 1.23 24.78
CA LYS A 25 -4.67 0.65 23.43
C LYS A 25 -3.28 0.05 23.23
N PHE A 26 -3.20 -1.27 23.13
CA PHE A 26 -2.00 -1.96 22.66
C PHE A 26 -1.91 -1.81 21.14
N ILE A 27 -0.86 -1.16 20.66
CA ILE A 27 -0.45 -1.15 19.26
C ILE A 27 0.49 -2.35 19.09
N TYR A 28 0.08 -3.36 18.32
CA TYR A 28 0.97 -4.41 17.83
C TYR A 28 1.45 -4.01 16.43
N MET A 29 2.67 -3.46 16.34
CA MET A 29 3.45 -3.49 15.10
C MET A 29 4.36 -4.71 15.14
N TYR A 30 4.12 -5.69 14.27
CA TYR A 30 5.07 -6.76 14.01
C TYR A 30 5.96 -6.36 12.83
N SER A 31 7.23 -6.06 13.10
CA SER A 31 8.29 -6.04 12.09
C SER A 31 9.06 -7.36 12.13
N PHE A 32 9.06 -8.08 11.02
CA PHE A 32 9.88 -9.28 10.84
C PHE A 32 11.27 -8.87 10.33
N LEU A 33 12.26 -8.80 11.22
CA LEU A 33 13.67 -8.95 10.86
C LEU A 33 14.41 -9.65 12.02
N GLY A 34 14.79 -10.90 11.80
CA GLY A 34 15.64 -11.66 12.72
C GLY A 34 17.12 -11.39 12.46
N LYS A 35 17.89 -11.08 13.52
CA LYS A 35 19.12 -11.77 13.96
C LYS A 35 19.77 -11.05 15.17
N PRO A 36 20.63 -11.73 15.96
CA PRO A 36 20.52 -11.76 17.41
C PRO A 36 21.52 -10.86 18.14
N HIS A 37 21.15 -10.39 19.34
CA HIS A 37 22.10 -9.92 20.34
C HIS A 37 22.00 -10.73 21.64
N ILE A 38 23.10 -11.41 21.94
CA ILE A 38 23.42 -12.04 23.21
C ILE A 38 23.52 -10.94 24.28
N LYS A 39 22.80 -11.10 25.40
CA LYS A 39 22.98 -10.30 26.62
C LYS A 39 23.18 -11.26 27.79
N LEU A 40 24.40 -11.31 28.31
CA LEU A 40 24.76 -11.99 29.55
C LEU A 40 24.25 -11.17 30.73
N LEU A 41 23.48 -11.83 31.58
CA LEU A 41 23.13 -11.41 32.94
C LEU A 41 24.22 -11.87 33.90
N SER A 42 24.63 -11.01 34.82
CA SER A 42 25.19 -11.46 36.10
C SER A 42 24.75 -10.51 37.21
N SER A 43 23.77 -10.96 37.98
CA SER A 43 23.52 -10.51 39.34
C SER A 43 24.43 -11.29 40.29
N GLU A 44 25.01 -10.65 41.30
CA GLU A 44 25.18 -11.29 42.61
C GLU A 44 25.41 -10.25 43.72
N ARG A 45 24.72 -10.50 44.83
CA ARG A 45 24.87 -9.81 46.13
C ARG A 45 26.03 -10.46 46.88
N GLY A 46 26.82 -9.68 47.61
CA GLY A 46 27.79 -10.23 48.56
C GLY A 46 28.47 -9.14 49.39
N LEU A 47 28.00 -8.99 50.63
CA LEU A 47 28.54 -8.14 51.70
C LEU A 47 30.00 -8.52 52.06
N GLY A 48 30.81 -7.54 52.49
CA GLY A 48 32.08 -7.87 53.17
C GLY A 48 33.12 -6.76 53.41
N ILE A 49 32.83 -5.80 54.30
CA ILE A 49 33.73 -5.30 55.38
C ILE A 49 35.00 -4.47 55.04
N LEU A 50 35.25 -3.46 55.91
CA LEU A 50 36.36 -2.49 56.07
C LEU A 50 36.29 -1.23 55.19
N SER A 51 35.64 -0.14 55.64
CA SER A 51 36.17 0.89 56.57
C SER A 51 37.59 1.33 56.23
N SER A 52 37.97 2.59 56.06
CA SER A 52 37.33 3.91 56.09
C SER A 52 38.51 4.89 56.04
N PHE A 53 38.41 6.02 55.35
CA PHE A 53 38.70 7.35 55.91
C PHE A 53 38.67 8.44 54.81
N MET A 54 37.79 9.42 55.04
CA MET A 54 37.95 10.89 54.90
C MET A 54 38.48 11.49 53.58
N GLN A 55 38.03 12.65 53.09
CA GLN A 55 36.93 13.57 53.39
C GLN A 55 36.86 14.60 52.24
N SER A 56 35.63 15.05 51.95
CA SER A 56 35.14 16.35 51.44
C SER A 56 36.16 17.44 51.02
N ILE A 57 36.09 17.99 49.79
CA ILE A 57 35.19 19.05 49.26
C ILE A 57 35.50 20.47 49.78
N SER A 58 35.56 21.41 48.80
CA SER A 58 35.46 22.89 48.86
C SER A 58 36.80 23.62 48.86
N SER A 59 37.03 24.74 48.16
CA SER A 59 36.25 25.58 47.22
C SER A 59 37.13 26.79 46.85
N CYS A 60 36.84 27.43 45.72
CA CYS A 60 37.09 28.86 45.41
C CYS A 60 38.52 29.40 45.21
N ALA A 61 38.77 29.79 43.95
CA ALA A 61 39.03 31.16 43.47
C ALA A 61 40.36 31.91 43.76
N TYR A 62 40.97 32.29 42.62
CA TYR A 62 41.67 33.55 42.28
C TYR A 62 43.18 33.76 42.54
N THR A 63 43.79 34.28 41.46
CA THR A 63 45.11 34.96 41.28
C THR A 63 46.41 34.18 41.45
N SER A 64 47.20 34.04 40.38
CA SER A 64 48.23 35.02 39.99
C SER A 64 49.13 34.49 38.86
N LEU A 65 49.67 35.42 38.07
CA LEU A 65 50.63 35.21 36.99
C LEU A 65 51.91 34.53 37.49
N HIS A 66 52.55 33.73 36.63
CA HIS A 66 53.95 33.88 36.16
C HIS A 66 54.26 32.78 35.14
N GLN A 67 54.76 33.15 33.96
CA GLN A 67 55.48 32.20 33.08
C GLN A 67 56.88 31.93 33.66
N PRO A 68 57.50 30.77 33.36
CA PRO A 68 58.43 30.81 32.24
C PRO A 68 58.48 29.55 31.35
N ILE A 69 58.92 29.84 30.14
CA ILE A 69 59.45 29.02 29.04
C ILE A 69 60.19 27.75 29.50
N MET A 70 59.85 26.60 28.90
CA MET A 70 60.73 25.43 28.86
C MET A 70 60.69 24.77 27.47
N PHE A 71 61.89 24.46 26.98
CA PHE A 71 62.24 23.88 25.68
C PHE A 71 61.51 22.56 25.39
N LEU A 72 61.00 22.39 24.16
CA LEU A 72 60.49 21.10 23.67
C LEU A 72 61.50 20.42 22.75
N SER A 73 61.75 19.16 23.10
CA SER A 73 62.56 18.12 22.47
C SER A 73 62.10 17.74 21.04
N PRO A 74 63.02 17.24 20.17
CA PRO A 74 62.72 16.92 18.78
C PRO A 74 61.88 15.64 18.66
N SER A 75 60.56 15.77 18.63
CA SER A 75 59.65 14.68 18.25
C SER A 75 58.45 15.15 17.42
N ALA A 76 58.49 16.37 16.89
CA ALA A 76 57.36 16.99 16.19
C ALA A 76 57.50 17.02 14.65
N LEU A 77 58.26 16.10 14.03
CA LEU A 77 58.45 16.08 12.57
C LEU A 77 57.95 14.83 11.83
N VAL A 78 57.22 13.92 12.50
CA VAL A 78 56.63 12.74 11.85
C VAL A 78 55.10 12.80 11.74
N LEU A 79 54.45 13.79 12.37
CA LEU A 79 52.98 13.97 12.31
C LEU A 79 52.49 14.96 11.24
N LEU A 80 53.39 15.65 10.50
CA LEU A 80 52.99 16.64 9.49
C LEU A 80 52.90 16.10 8.05
N TYR A 81 53.19 14.81 7.80
CA TYR A 81 53.11 14.20 6.45
C TYR A 81 51.89 13.29 6.22
N LEU A 82 50.99 13.15 7.20
CA LEU A 82 49.71 12.43 7.05
C LEU A 82 48.49 13.37 6.98
N ALA A 83 48.70 14.69 7.01
CA ALA A 83 47.63 15.68 7.05
C ALA A 83 47.32 16.35 5.69
N HIS A 84 47.83 15.81 4.57
CA HIS A 84 47.64 16.39 3.22
C HIS A 84 46.94 15.48 2.19
N THR A 85 46.28 14.39 2.62
CA THR A 85 45.43 13.58 1.73
C THR A 85 43.97 13.43 2.20
N ALA A 86 43.56 14.11 3.28
CA ALA A 86 42.15 14.25 3.63
C ALA A 86 41.49 15.42 2.87
N ALA A 87 41.66 15.44 1.54
CA ALA A 87 40.76 16.20 0.68
C ALA A 87 39.37 15.55 0.79
N GLY A 88 38.38 16.36 1.14
CA GLY A 88 37.08 15.92 1.63
C GLY A 88 36.45 14.79 0.82
N ALA A 89 36.37 13.61 1.44
CA ALA A 89 35.30 12.68 1.12
C ALA A 89 34.01 13.35 1.60
N VAL A 90 33.37 14.10 0.70
CA VAL A 90 31.93 14.32 0.81
C VAL A 90 31.34 12.92 0.92
N LEU A 91 30.79 12.58 2.09
CA LEU A 91 29.92 11.42 2.25
C LEU A 91 28.77 11.64 1.28
N ASN A 92 28.93 11.22 0.02
CA ASN A 92 27.86 11.21 -0.96
C ASN A 92 26.71 10.48 -0.29
N LYS A 93 25.58 11.16 -0.09
CA LYS A 93 24.33 10.55 0.36
C LYS A 93 24.19 9.26 -0.43
N ARG A 94 24.18 8.11 0.26
CA ARG A 94 24.26 6.79 -0.38
C ARG A 94 23.14 6.73 -1.41
N THR A 95 23.51 6.76 -2.69
CA THR A 95 22.57 6.68 -3.80
C THR A 95 21.91 5.31 -3.72
N THR A 96 20.58 5.30 -3.67
CA THR A 96 19.76 4.09 -3.53
C THR A 96 18.93 3.81 -4.77
N VAL A 97 18.97 4.70 -5.77
CA VAL A 97 18.47 4.47 -7.14
C VAL A 97 19.50 5.00 -8.14
N GLY A 98 19.79 4.24 -9.18
CA GLY A 98 20.71 4.65 -10.24
C GLY A 98 20.50 3.87 -11.54
N GLY A 99 21.26 4.25 -12.57
CA GLY A 99 21.16 3.61 -13.90
C GLY A 99 20.23 4.37 -14.85
N THR A 100 19.54 3.65 -15.72
CA THR A 100 18.71 4.25 -16.78
C THR A 100 17.42 3.46 -16.94
N ALA A 101 16.28 4.16 -16.84
CA ALA A 101 14.99 3.66 -17.29
C ALA A 101 14.78 4.12 -18.75
N VAL A 102 14.22 3.25 -19.58
CA VAL A 102 14.16 3.45 -21.04
C VAL A 102 12.71 3.53 -21.50
N VAL A 103 12.42 4.47 -22.40
CA VAL A 103 11.14 4.59 -23.10
C VAL A 103 11.35 4.28 -24.58
N HIS A 104 10.67 3.23 -25.09
CA HIS A 104 10.76 2.81 -26.48
C HIS A 104 9.62 3.40 -27.30
N LEU A 105 9.85 4.58 -27.89
CA LEU A 105 8.79 5.35 -28.58
C LEU A 105 8.22 4.65 -29.84
N ASP A 106 8.98 3.71 -30.42
CA ASP A 106 8.59 2.90 -31.57
C ASP A 106 7.79 1.63 -31.22
N LYS A 107 7.64 1.31 -29.93
CA LYS A 107 7.00 0.08 -29.45
C LYS A 107 5.72 0.40 -28.67
N SER A 108 4.58 0.34 -29.35
CA SER A 108 3.28 0.40 -28.68
C SER A 108 3.08 -0.79 -27.74
N SER A 109 2.54 -0.53 -26.56
CA SER A 109 2.04 -1.55 -25.64
C SER A 109 0.51 -1.54 -25.51
N GLY A 110 -0.21 -0.75 -26.31
CA GLY A 110 -1.69 -0.64 -26.29
C GLY A 110 -2.20 0.72 -25.82
N SER A 111 -3.48 0.83 -25.49
CA SER A 111 -4.08 2.06 -24.96
C SER A 111 -3.98 2.14 -23.42
N PRO A 112 -3.87 3.34 -22.82
CA PRO A 112 -3.99 3.54 -21.38
C PRO A 112 -5.29 2.94 -20.84
N GLN A 113 -5.21 2.13 -19.78
CA GLN A 113 -6.39 1.46 -19.21
C GLN A 113 -6.70 1.87 -17.76
N GLN A 114 -5.85 2.69 -17.14
CA GLN A 114 -5.99 3.11 -15.74
C GLN A 114 -5.98 1.90 -14.78
N LEU A 115 -5.09 0.94 -15.05
CA LEU A 115 -5.06 -0.34 -14.35
C LEU A 115 -4.76 -0.24 -12.85
N ALA A 116 -4.07 0.82 -12.42
CA ALA A 116 -3.77 1.08 -11.01
C ALA A 116 -4.90 1.82 -10.25
N SER A 117 -5.98 2.24 -10.92
CA SER A 117 -7.04 3.06 -10.30
C SER A 117 -8.01 2.25 -9.43
N GLY A 118 -7.48 1.39 -8.55
CA GLY A 118 -8.24 0.62 -7.57
C GLY A 118 -7.80 0.91 -6.14
N ILE A 119 -8.66 0.66 -5.16
CA ILE A 119 -8.36 0.84 -3.73
C ILE A 119 -8.88 -0.32 -2.87
N LEU A 120 -8.09 -0.72 -1.88
CA LEU A 120 -8.54 -1.54 -0.76
C LEU A 120 -9.22 -0.65 0.29
N TYR A 121 -10.47 -0.97 0.64
CA TYR A 121 -11.27 -0.17 1.55
C TYR A 121 -11.21 1.33 1.18
N GLY A 122 -11.22 2.24 2.16
CA GLY A 122 -11.09 3.67 1.96
C GLY A 122 -12.34 4.41 1.47
N ILE A 123 -13.47 3.71 1.35
CA ILE A 123 -14.77 4.27 1.02
C ILE A 123 -15.65 4.27 2.28
N PRO A 124 -16.10 5.44 2.77
CA PRO A 124 -16.95 5.51 3.95
C PRO A 124 -18.27 4.77 3.75
N ASP A 125 -18.79 4.20 4.84
CA ASP A 125 -20.10 3.55 4.85
C ASP A 125 -21.23 4.55 4.55
N GLN A 126 -21.03 5.82 4.90
CA GLN A 126 -21.96 6.90 4.57
C GLN A 126 -21.82 7.30 3.10
N GLN A 127 -22.90 7.09 2.35
CA GLN A 127 -22.97 7.46 0.94
C GLN A 127 -22.72 8.97 0.75
N ASN A 128 -22.00 9.31 -0.32
CA ASN A 128 -21.66 10.69 -0.72
C ASN A 128 -20.83 11.49 0.30
N GLN A 129 -20.21 10.84 1.28
CA GLN A 129 -19.31 11.53 2.22
C GLN A 129 -18.06 12.06 1.52
N ILE A 130 -17.47 11.24 0.64
CA ILE A 130 -16.38 11.68 -0.25
C ILE A 130 -17.00 12.27 -1.53
N PRO A 131 -16.66 13.52 -1.89
CA PRO A 131 -17.17 14.16 -3.11
C PRO A 131 -16.87 13.37 -4.39
N ASP A 132 -17.84 13.35 -5.31
CA ASP A 132 -17.81 12.62 -6.59
C ASP A 132 -16.57 12.93 -7.46
N GLY A 133 -16.06 14.17 -7.37
CA GLY A 133 -14.87 14.62 -8.08
C GLY A 133 -13.62 13.79 -7.78
N TYR A 134 -13.49 13.24 -6.57
CA TYR A 134 -12.34 12.45 -6.19
C TYR A 134 -12.32 11.06 -6.85
N TYR A 135 -13.48 10.46 -7.09
CA TYR A 135 -13.60 9.19 -7.81
C TYR A 135 -13.47 9.38 -9.33
N THR A 136 -14.21 10.34 -9.88
CA THR A 136 -14.20 10.63 -11.32
C THR A 136 -12.88 11.23 -11.78
N GLY A 137 -12.15 11.93 -10.89
CA GLY A 137 -10.84 12.52 -11.15
C GLY A 137 -9.75 11.48 -11.46
N ILE A 138 -9.85 10.27 -10.91
CA ILE A 138 -8.84 9.22 -11.07
C ILE A 138 -9.28 8.09 -12.02
N ASN A 139 -10.43 8.25 -12.70
CA ASN A 139 -11.09 7.21 -13.48
C ASN A 139 -11.21 5.90 -12.69
N PHE A 140 -11.78 5.98 -11.48
CA PHE A 140 -11.93 4.88 -10.54
C PHE A 140 -12.38 3.56 -11.19
N LYS A 141 -11.66 2.46 -10.94
CA LYS A 141 -11.88 1.15 -11.56
C LYS A 141 -12.30 0.06 -10.58
N TYR A 142 -11.70 0.00 -9.40
CA TYR A 142 -11.93 -1.11 -8.46
C TYR A 142 -12.02 -0.64 -7.01
N SER A 143 -12.93 -1.25 -6.24
CA SER A 143 -12.91 -1.23 -4.77
C SER A 143 -12.88 -2.66 -4.25
N ARG A 144 -12.20 -2.90 -3.14
CA ARG A 144 -12.22 -4.18 -2.42
C ARG A 144 -12.59 -3.98 -0.96
N ALA A 145 -13.64 -4.64 -0.48
CA ALA A 145 -14.10 -4.51 0.91
C ALA A 145 -15.03 -5.67 1.34
N GLY A 146 -15.19 -5.82 2.66
CA GLY A 146 -16.10 -6.80 3.28
C GLY A 146 -16.54 -6.45 4.71
N GLY A 147 -16.38 -5.19 5.13
CA GLY A 147 -16.79 -4.73 6.47
C GLY A 147 -15.85 -5.13 7.60
N ALA A 148 -14.56 -5.35 7.31
CA ALA A 148 -13.54 -5.63 8.32
C ALA A 148 -13.55 -4.57 9.42
N GLN A 149 -13.30 -5.03 10.65
CA GLN A 149 -13.13 -4.19 11.83
C GLN A 149 -14.35 -3.29 12.19
N THR A 150 -15.50 -3.48 11.55
CA THR A 150 -16.76 -2.95 12.08
C THR A 150 -17.18 -3.73 13.33
N THR A 151 -18.07 -3.15 14.12
CA THR A 151 -18.53 -3.76 15.37
C THR A 151 -19.21 -5.13 15.14
N GLY A 152 -19.04 -6.04 16.11
CA GLY A 152 -19.78 -7.31 16.17
C GLY A 152 -19.11 -8.54 15.54
N GLN A 153 -17.87 -8.45 15.04
CA GLN A 153 -17.06 -9.59 14.53
C GLN A 153 -17.73 -10.45 13.44
N GLY A 154 -18.60 -9.87 12.61
CA GLY A 154 -19.19 -10.60 11.48
C GLY A 154 -20.06 -11.78 11.91
N TRP A 155 -20.13 -12.80 11.05
CA TRP A 155 -20.92 -14.02 11.27
C TRP A 155 -20.51 -14.79 12.53
N ILE A 156 -19.21 -14.98 12.76
CA ILE A 156 -18.71 -15.73 13.92
C ILE A 156 -19.00 -15.03 15.24
N GLY A 157 -19.22 -13.71 15.23
CA GLY A 157 -19.62 -12.95 16.40
C GLY A 157 -21.13 -13.05 16.67
N SER A 158 -21.96 -12.71 15.69
CA SER A 158 -23.43 -12.83 15.78
C SER A 158 -24.11 -12.53 14.45
N LEU A 159 -25.41 -12.85 14.35
CA LEU A 159 -26.24 -12.39 13.21
C LEU A 159 -26.27 -10.85 13.09
N ALA A 160 -26.22 -10.12 14.21
CA ALA A 160 -26.12 -8.66 14.19
C ALA A 160 -24.77 -8.19 13.63
N GLY A 161 -23.67 -8.82 14.04
CA GLY A 161 -22.34 -8.59 13.51
C GLY A 161 -22.24 -8.85 12.01
N TYR A 162 -22.81 -9.97 11.55
CA TYR A 162 -22.95 -10.28 10.13
C TYR A 162 -23.69 -9.15 9.38
N LYS A 163 -24.85 -8.72 9.88
CA LYS A 163 -25.64 -7.65 9.24
C LYS A 163 -24.87 -6.33 9.15
N THR A 164 -24.09 -5.99 10.18
CA THR A 164 -23.22 -4.81 10.17
C THR A 164 -22.18 -4.90 9.05
N ARG A 165 -21.45 -6.01 8.94
CA ARG A 165 -20.41 -6.19 7.90
C ARG A 165 -20.99 -6.23 6.49
N PHE A 166 -22.08 -6.95 6.31
CA PHE A 166 -22.79 -6.99 5.04
C PHE A 166 -23.30 -5.60 4.63
N GLN A 167 -23.84 -4.81 5.56
CA GLN A 167 -24.31 -3.47 5.27
C GLN A 167 -23.17 -2.53 4.85
N SER A 168 -22.01 -2.62 5.50
CA SER A 168 -20.79 -1.88 5.12
C SER A 168 -20.35 -2.27 3.69
N ALA A 169 -20.22 -3.58 3.41
CA ALA A 169 -19.88 -4.08 2.08
C ALA A 169 -20.89 -3.64 1.00
N LEU A 170 -22.19 -3.66 1.33
CA LEU A 170 -23.25 -3.20 0.42
C LEU A 170 -23.15 -1.69 0.12
N ASN A 171 -22.79 -0.87 1.10
CA ASN A 171 -22.58 0.56 0.90
C ASN A 171 -21.36 0.83 0.02
N ASN A 172 -20.26 0.11 0.25
CA ASN A 172 -19.06 0.19 -0.58
C ASN A 172 -19.34 -0.29 -2.03
N TYR A 173 -20.12 -1.36 -2.20
CA TYR A 173 -20.62 -1.80 -3.51
C TYR A 173 -21.42 -0.70 -4.23
N LYS A 174 -22.40 -0.09 -3.55
CA LYS A 174 -23.21 0.99 -4.15
C LYS A 174 -22.37 2.17 -4.59
N SER A 175 -21.42 2.63 -3.74
CA SER A 175 -20.48 3.69 -4.09
C SER A 175 -19.61 3.30 -5.30
N THR A 176 -19.12 2.06 -5.32
CA THR A 176 -18.28 1.56 -6.41
C THR A 176 -19.02 1.53 -7.74
N ARG A 177 -20.25 1.00 -7.74
CA ARG A 177 -21.10 0.94 -8.93
C ARG A 177 -21.56 2.32 -9.40
N LYS A 178 -21.80 3.28 -8.48
CA LYS A 178 -22.13 4.69 -8.82
C LYS A 178 -21.09 5.30 -9.77
N TYR A 179 -19.81 4.93 -9.63
CA TYR A 179 -18.72 5.42 -10.47
C TYR A 179 -18.27 4.43 -11.54
N GLY A 180 -19.08 3.41 -11.83
CA GLY A 180 -18.80 2.42 -12.88
C GLY A 180 -17.74 1.38 -12.54
N GLY A 181 -17.17 1.41 -11.33
CA GLY A 181 -16.11 0.50 -10.90
C GLY A 181 -16.60 -0.93 -10.61
N THR A 182 -15.68 -1.88 -10.62
CA THR A 182 -15.90 -3.27 -10.22
C THR A 182 -15.71 -3.42 -8.72
N PHE A 183 -16.64 -4.09 -8.04
CA PHE A 183 -16.54 -4.31 -6.60
C PHE A 183 -16.01 -5.71 -6.30
N ILE A 184 -14.91 -5.79 -5.56
CA ILE A 184 -14.36 -7.03 -5.04
C ILE A 184 -14.92 -7.22 -3.63
N LEU A 185 -15.81 -8.21 -3.47
CA LEU A 185 -16.33 -8.60 -2.18
C LEU A 185 -15.30 -9.50 -1.47
N LEU A 186 -15.10 -9.24 -0.17
CA LEU A 186 -14.36 -10.10 0.75
C LEU A 186 -15.31 -10.88 1.68
N PRO A 187 -15.67 -12.14 1.35
CA PRO A 187 -16.54 -12.94 2.20
C PRO A 187 -15.89 -13.27 3.55
N HIS A 188 -14.58 -13.52 3.60
CA HIS A 188 -13.89 -13.84 4.85
C HIS A 188 -14.03 -12.72 5.92
N ASP A 189 -14.08 -11.45 5.49
CA ASP A 189 -14.37 -10.32 6.38
C ASP A 189 -15.79 -10.41 6.92
N ILE A 190 -16.80 -10.67 6.08
CA ILE A 190 -18.19 -10.81 6.54
C ILE A 190 -18.34 -12.03 7.47
N TRP A 191 -17.61 -13.12 7.20
CA TRP A 191 -17.50 -14.27 8.09
C TRP A 191 -16.95 -13.85 9.46
N GLY A 192 -15.92 -13.01 9.48
CA GLY A 192 -15.31 -12.47 10.70
C GLY A 192 -13.81 -12.75 10.83
N ALA A 193 -13.17 -13.33 9.82
CA ALA A 193 -11.74 -13.64 9.82
C ALA A 193 -10.93 -12.50 9.17
N ASP A 194 -10.80 -11.39 9.89
CA ASP A 194 -10.15 -10.15 9.42
C ASP A 194 -8.88 -9.77 10.23
N GLY A 195 -8.38 -10.72 11.02
CA GLY A 195 -7.23 -10.54 11.92
C GLY A 195 -7.60 -10.05 13.33
N THR A 196 -8.86 -9.71 13.59
CA THR A 196 -9.32 -9.22 14.91
C THR A 196 -10.09 -10.26 15.74
N GLN A 197 -10.37 -11.43 15.16
CA GLN A 197 -11.07 -12.53 15.80
C GLN A 197 -10.25 -13.17 16.93
N ALA A 198 -10.95 -13.68 17.96
CA ALA A 198 -10.30 -14.39 19.07
C ALA A 198 -9.65 -15.70 18.59
N SER A 199 -8.60 -16.16 19.27
CA SER A 199 -7.92 -17.43 18.93
C SER A 199 -8.80 -18.67 19.07
N THR A 200 -9.92 -18.57 19.79
CA THR A 200 -10.87 -19.64 20.07
C THR A 200 -11.96 -19.78 19.01
N VAL A 201 -12.02 -18.90 18.00
CA VAL A 201 -13.08 -19.01 16.98
C VAL A 201 -12.87 -20.25 16.12
N ALA A 202 -13.98 -20.92 15.82
CA ALA A 202 -14.00 -22.03 14.88
C ALA A 202 -13.81 -21.50 13.45
N TYR A 203 -12.94 -22.16 12.70
CA TYR A 203 -12.75 -21.93 11.27
C TYR A 203 -13.62 -22.90 10.46
N PRO A 204 -13.96 -22.55 9.21
CA PRO A 204 -14.69 -23.45 8.33
C PRO A 204 -14.03 -24.83 8.22
N GLY A 205 -14.80 -25.90 8.44
CA GLY A 205 -14.31 -27.27 8.35
C GLY A 205 -13.66 -27.82 9.62
N ASP A 206 -13.63 -27.05 10.72
CA ASP A 206 -13.11 -27.55 11.99
C ASP A 206 -13.89 -28.80 12.44
N ASN A 207 -13.15 -29.81 12.89
CA ASN A 207 -13.70 -31.13 13.23
C ASN A 207 -14.44 -31.83 12.07
N GLY A 208 -14.15 -31.44 10.82
CA GLY A 208 -14.85 -31.93 9.64
C GLY A 208 -16.25 -31.35 9.45
N ASP A 209 -16.65 -30.36 10.25
CA ASP A 209 -17.98 -29.73 10.18
C ASP A 209 -17.97 -28.46 9.33
N TRP A 210 -18.77 -28.49 8.27
CA TRP A 210 -18.96 -27.37 7.34
C TRP A 210 -20.31 -26.69 7.51
N SER A 211 -21.20 -27.19 8.37
CA SER A 211 -22.59 -26.76 8.48
C SER A 211 -22.73 -25.26 8.77
N ASN A 212 -21.94 -24.73 9.70
CA ASN A 212 -21.95 -23.32 10.05
C ASN A 212 -21.50 -22.43 8.88
N TYR A 213 -20.45 -22.85 8.16
CA TYR A 213 -19.97 -22.12 7.00
C TYR A 213 -20.93 -22.19 5.81
N ASP A 214 -21.61 -23.33 5.61
CA ASP A 214 -22.65 -23.46 4.59
C ASP A 214 -23.89 -22.60 4.90
N ALA A 215 -24.26 -22.49 6.18
CA ALA A 215 -25.33 -21.61 6.63
C ALA A 215 -24.96 -20.14 6.38
N TYR A 216 -23.72 -19.75 6.69
CA TYR A 216 -23.18 -18.44 6.35
C TYR A 216 -23.25 -18.16 4.83
N LEU A 217 -22.76 -19.06 3.98
CA LEU A 217 -22.81 -18.87 2.53
C LEU A 217 -24.26 -18.78 2.02
N THR A 218 -25.18 -19.54 2.62
CA THR A 218 -26.61 -19.46 2.31
C THR A 218 -27.16 -18.07 2.60
N GLN A 219 -26.85 -17.53 3.79
CA GLN A 219 -27.28 -16.19 4.18
C GLN A 219 -26.65 -15.12 3.26
N LEU A 220 -25.34 -15.16 3.03
CA LEU A 220 -24.63 -14.21 2.18
C LEU A 220 -25.21 -14.18 0.76
N ILE A 221 -25.37 -15.34 0.13
CA ILE A 221 -25.91 -15.46 -1.23
C ILE A 221 -27.35 -14.93 -1.28
N SER A 222 -28.17 -15.24 -0.28
CA SER A 222 -29.54 -14.74 -0.18
C SER A 222 -29.56 -13.20 -0.11
N ASP A 223 -28.73 -12.61 0.75
CA ASP A 223 -28.70 -11.16 0.94
C ASP A 223 -28.11 -10.42 -0.26
N MET A 224 -27.08 -10.99 -0.92
CA MET A 224 -26.56 -10.45 -2.17
C MET A 224 -27.65 -10.38 -3.25
N LYS A 225 -28.45 -11.45 -3.41
CA LYS A 225 -29.58 -11.46 -4.34
C LYS A 225 -30.66 -10.47 -3.95
N ALA A 226 -31.04 -10.44 -2.67
CA ALA A 226 -32.07 -9.55 -2.16
C ALA A 226 -31.72 -8.06 -2.33
N ASN A 227 -30.43 -7.72 -2.35
CA ASN A 227 -29.94 -6.36 -2.49
C ASN A 227 -29.40 -6.02 -3.89
N ASN A 228 -29.56 -6.91 -4.88
CA ASN A 228 -28.99 -6.76 -6.22
C ASN A 228 -27.46 -6.47 -6.21
N MET A 229 -26.74 -7.05 -5.24
CA MET A 229 -25.30 -6.96 -5.09
C MET A 229 -24.61 -8.08 -5.88
N ILE A 230 -24.79 -8.05 -7.19
CA ILE A 230 -24.40 -9.14 -8.10
C ILE A 230 -23.86 -8.63 -9.44
N ASP A 231 -24.14 -7.38 -9.80
CA ASP A 231 -23.64 -6.78 -11.04
C ASP A 231 -22.20 -6.29 -10.85
N ASN A 232 -21.32 -6.72 -11.75
CA ASN A 232 -19.89 -6.38 -11.74
C ASN A 232 -19.21 -6.60 -10.36
N VAL A 233 -19.49 -7.76 -9.77
CA VAL A 233 -18.91 -8.22 -8.50
C VAL A 233 -17.90 -9.33 -8.76
N VAL A 234 -16.70 -9.16 -8.21
CA VAL A 234 -15.69 -10.20 -8.07
C VAL A 234 -15.77 -10.73 -6.63
N ILE A 235 -15.89 -12.04 -6.47
CA ILE A 235 -15.86 -12.69 -5.17
C ILE A 235 -14.44 -13.21 -4.92
N ASP A 236 -13.72 -12.53 -4.04
CA ASP A 236 -12.39 -12.93 -3.61
C ASP A 236 -12.50 -13.83 -2.38
N ILE A 237 -12.38 -15.14 -2.58
CA ILE A 237 -12.89 -16.16 -1.65
C ILE A 237 -12.31 -16.01 -0.24
N TRP A 238 -11.03 -15.67 -0.13
CA TRP A 238 -10.34 -15.50 1.14
C TRP A 238 -9.12 -14.61 0.98
N ASN A 239 -8.82 -13.80 2.00
CA ASN A 239 -7.63 -12.96 2.04
C ASN A 239 -6.47 -13.65 2.75
N GLU A 240 -5.28 -13.59 2.18
CA GLU A 240 -4.02 -14.08 2.76
C GLU A 240 -4.15 -15.42 3.51
N PRO A 241 -4.63 -16.48 2.83
CA PRO A 241 -4.83 -17.78 3.44
C PRO A 241 -3.52 -18.46 3.91
N ASP A 242 -2.37 -17.90 3.55
CA ASP A 242 -1.05 -18.27 4.03
C ASP A 242 -0.69 -17.63 5.39
N GLY A 243 -1.37 -16.55 5.76
CA GLY A 243 -1.18 -15.83 7.01
C GLY A 243 -2.10 -16.33 8.13
N LYS A 244 -1.54 -16.63 9.31
CA LYS A 244 -2.30 -17.10 10.48
C LYS A 244 -3.32 -16.08 11.01
N ALA A 245 -3.16 -14.79 10.67
CA ALA A 245 -4.12 -13.75 11.03
C ALA A 245 -5.47 -13.94 10.32
N PHE A 246 -5.47 -14.48 9.10
CA PHE A 246 -6.67 -14.66 8.29
C PHE A 246 -7.07 -16.13 8.15
N TRP A 247 -6.11 -17.05 8.20
CA TRP A 247 -6.35 -18.49 8.14
C TRP A 247 -5.42 -19.25 9.07
N ASN A 248 -5.92 -19.67 10.23
CA ASN A 248 -5.11 -20.39 11.23
C ASN A 248 -5.34 -21.91 11.19
N ARG A 249 -5.38 -22.50 10.00
CA ARG A 249 -5.60 -23.94 9.79
C ARG A 249 -4.66 -24.48 8.69
N PRO A 250 -4.46 -25.81 8.60
CA PRO A 250 -3.62 -26.38 7.55
C PRO A 250 -4.09 -26.01 6.13
N GLN A 251 -3.15 -25.94 5.18
CA GLN A 251 -3.45 -25.60 3.79
C GLN A 251 -4.48 -26.58 3.18
N SER A 252 -4.46 -27.86 3.54
CA SER A 252 -5.46 -28.83 3.04
C SER A 252 -6.90 -28.42 3.36
N GLN A 253 -7.14 -27.91 4.57
CA GLN A 253 -8.46 -27.41 4.97
C GLN A 253 -8.85 -26.13 4.22
N TYR A 254 -7.87 -25.28 3.90
CA TYR A 254 -8.11 -24.12 3.03
C TYR A 254 -8.49 -24.55 1.61
N LEU A 255 -7.84 -25.56 1.05
CA LEU A 255 -8.15 -26.07 -0.28
C LEU A 255 -9.56 -26.68 -0.32
N ASP A 256 -9.98 -27.38 0.74
CA ASP A 256 -11.37 -27.85 0.88
C ASP A 256 -12.35 -26.68 0.91
N LEU A 257 -12.04 -25.61 1.66
CA LEU A 257 -12.83 -24.38 1.64
C LEU A 257 -12.88 -23.76 0.25
N TRP A 258 -11.74 -23.63 -0.44
CA TRP A 258 -11.65 -23.06 -1.78
C TRP A 258 -12.59 -23.78 -2.74
N GLY A 259 -12.45 -25.10 -2.87
CA GLY A 259 -13.27 -25.90 -3.78
C GLY A 259 -14.75 -25.78 -3.43
N ARG A 260 -15.12 -25.91 -2.15
CA ARG A 260 -16.51 -25.83 -1.68
C ARG A 260 -17.12 -24.46 -2.00
N THR A 261 -16.41 -23.38 -1.69
CA THR A 261 -16.88 -22.01 -1.87
C THR A 261 -16.93 -21.61 -3.33
N PHE A 262 -15.94 -21.99 -4.14
CA PHE A 262 -15.92 -21.76 -5.58
C PHE A 262 -17.16 -22.37 -6.24
N TYR A 263 -17.43 -23.66 -6.00
CA TYR A 263 -18.58 -24.34 -6.61
C TYR A 263 -19.91 -23.80 -6.07
N ARG A 264 -19.95 -23.39 -4.81
CA ARG A 264 -21.12 -22.75 -4.23
C ARG A 264 -21.48 -21.45 -4.95
N PHE A 265 -20.51 -20.55 -5.14
CA PHE A 265 -20.75 -19.30 -5.85
C PHE A 265 -21.01 -19.51 -7.34
N LYS A 266 -20.30 -20.45 -7.99
CA LYS A 266 -20.54 -20.75 -9.40
C LYS A 266 -21.97 -21.24 -9.66
N ARG A 267 -22.53 -22.04 -8.73
CA ARG A 267 -23.91 -22.53 -8.81
C ARG A 267 -24.93 -21.43 -8.53
N ASP A 268 -24.75 -20.69 -7.44
CA ASP A 268 -25.80 -19.84 -6.91
C ASP A 268 -25.70 -18.37 -7.36
N LEU A 269 -24.52 -17.91 -7.78
CA LEU A 269 -24.21 -16.56 -8.27
C LEU A 269 -23.38 -16.62 -9.58
N PRO A 270 -23.84 -17.31 -10.64
CA PRO A 270 -23.04 -17.54 -11.85
C PRO A 270 -22.63 -16.27 -12.61
N GLN A 271 -23.27 -15.13 -12.31
CA GLN A 271 -22.98 -13.80 -12.87
C GLN A 271 -21.81 -13.10 -12.18
N CYS A 272 -21.47 -13.49 -10.96
CA CYS A 272 -20.29 -12.97 -10.26
C CYS A 272 -19.06 -13.75 -10.72
N THR A 273 -17.93 -13.06 -10.86
CA THR A 273 -16.64 -13.69 -11.13
C THR A 273 -15.93 -14.06 -9.83
N THR A 274 -14.94 -14.95 -9.87
CA THR A 274 -14.14 -15.32 -8.68
C THR A 274 -12.69 -14.86 -8.81
N SER A 275 -12.06 -14.53 -7.69
CA SER A 275 -10.63 -14.22 -7.58
C SER A 275 -9.95 -15.07 -6.52
N GLY A 276 -8.65 -15.31 -6.70
CA GLY A 276 -7.77 -15.89 -5.67
C GLY A 276 -6.41 -16.33 -6.22
N PRO A 277 -5.53 -16.86 -5.34
CA PRO A 277 -5.77 -17.16 -3.93
C PRO A 277 -5.64 -15.95 -2.98
N SER A 278 -5.24 -14.78 -3.49
CA SER A 278 -4.98 -13.58 -2.68
C SER A 278 -3.94 -13.86 -1.58
N TYR A 279 -2.88 -14.56 -1.97
CA TYR A 279 -1.73 -14.87 -1.15
C TYR A 279 -0.98 -13.58 -0.79
N ALA A 280 -0.44 -13.48 0.43
CA ALA A 280 0.16 -12.25 1.00
C ALA A 280 1.46 -11.76 0.31
N GLY A 281 1.93 -12.46 -0.72
CA GLY A 281 3.21 -12.18 -1.37
C GLY A 281 3.29 -12.64 -2.82
N ALA A 282 4.41 -12.31 -3.46
CA ALA A 282 4.64 -12.65 -4.86
C ALA A 282 4.72 -14.18 -5.08
N PRO A 283 4.30 -14.66 -6.26
CA PRO A 283 4.50 -16.04 -6.70
C PRO A 283 5.98 -16.45 -6.71
N ASP A 284 6.27 -17.67 -6.25
CA ASP A 284 7.62 -18.25 -6.17
C ASP A 284 7.56 -19.75 -6.50
N LEU A 285 8.41 -20.22 -7.43
CA LEU A 285 8.48 -21.62 -7.85
C LEU A 285 8.92 -22.57 -6.72
N SER A 286 9.67 -22.07 -5.75
CA SER A 286 10.14 -22.83 -4.58
C SER A 286 9.11 -22.86 -3.44
N ASN A 287 8.08 -22.02 -3.51
CA ASN A 287 7.03 -21.96 -2.50
C ASN A 287 6.01 -23.09 -2.72
N THR A 288 6.07 -24.10 -1.85
CA THR A 288 5.15 -25.24 -1.87
C THR A 288 3.69 -24.86 -1.71
N TRP A 289 3.37 -23.74 -1.04
CA TRP A 289 2.00 -23.28 -0.92
C TRP A 289 1.41 -22.97 -2.30
N TRP A 290 2.13 -22.18 -3.11
CA TRP A 290 1.72 -21.81 -4.46
C TRP A 290 1.57 -23.02 -5.38
N THR A 291 2.55 -23.91 -5.39
CA THR A 291 2.52 -25.09 -6.28
C THR A 291 1.44 -26.10 -5.86
N ASN A 292 1.19 -26.28 -4.56
CA ASN A 292 0.08 -27.09 -4.06
C ASN A 292 -1.28 -26.50 -4.45
N TRP A 293 -1.45 -25.17 -4.32
CA TRP A 293 -2.70 -24.50 -4.71
C TRP A 293 -2.97 -24.64 -6.20
N ALA A 294 -1.98 -24.38 -7.06
CA ALA A 294 -2.11 -24.52 -8.51
C ALA A 294 -2.44 -25.97 -8.92
N SER A 295 -1.78 -26.95 -8.32
CA SER A 295 -2.06 -28.38 -8.52
C SER A 295 -3.49 -28.75 -8.10
N PHE A 296 -3.94 -28.22 -6.95
CA PHE A 296 -5.28 -28.44 -6.46
C PHE A 296 -6.34 -27.88 -7.40
N ILE A 297 -6.26 -26.61 -7.82
CA ILE A 297 -7.30 -26.02 -8.68
C ILE A 297 -7.34 -26.67 -10.07
N ALA A 298 -6.19 -27.13 -10.59
CA ALA A 298 -6.12 -27.89 -11.83
C ALA A 298 -6.88 -29.22 -11.71
N LYS A 299 -6.63 -29.98 -10.64
CA LYS A 299 -7.29 -31.27 -10.40
C LYS A 299 -8.77 -31.12 -10.04
N ASN A 300 -9.09 -30.12 -9.22
CA ASN A 300 -10.43 -29.90 -8.69
C ASN A 300 -11.34 -29.20 -9.71
N GLY A 301 -10.80 -28.51 -10.71
CA GLY A 301 -11.56 -27.74 -11.70
C GLY A 301 -12.08 -26.40 -11.18
N SER A 302 -11.58 -25.92 -10.03
CA SER A 302 -12.00 -24.67 -9.37
C SER A 302 -11.12 -23.48 -9.75
N ILE A 303 -10.94 -23.28 -11.06
CA ILE A 303 -10.08 -22.25 -11.63
C ILE A 303 -10.77 -20.88 -11.51
N PRO A 304 -10.17 -19.87 -10.83
CA PRO A 304 -10.80 -18.57 -10.68
C PRO A 304 -10.79 -17.77 -11.99
N THR A 305 -11.70 -16.81 -12.10
CA THR A 305 -11.77 -15.91 -13.27
C THR A 305 -10.63 -14.89 -13.27
N GLN A 306 -10.26 -14.42 -12.09
CA GLN A 306 -9.12 -13.54 -11.87
C GLN A 306 -8.12 -14.23 -10.95
N TYR A 307 -6.84 -13.99 -11.18
CA TYR A 307 -5.79 -14.46 -10.30
C TYR A 307 -5.21 -13.31 -9.51
N SER A 308 -5.06 -13.51 -8.21
CA SER A 308 -4.71 -12.45 -7.29
C SER A 308 -3.66 -12.87 -6.26
N TRP A 309 -2.83 -11.91 -5.89
CA TRP A 309 -1.86 -11.96 -4.81
C TRP A 309 -1.48 -10.53 -4.43
N HIS A 310 -0.78 -10.39 -3.31
CA HIS A 310 -0.41 -9.09 -2.79
C HIS A 310 1.04 -8.75 -3.10
N MET A 311 1.28 -7.47 -3.35
CA MET A 311 2.61 -6.92 -3.54
C MET A 311 2.95 -5.94 -2.41
N GLU A 312 2.81 -6.44 -1.18
CA GLU A 312 2.94 -5.68 0.07
C GLU A 312 4.14 -6.12 0.93
N GLY A 313 5.04 -6.94 0.37
CA GLY A 313 6.27 -7.37 1.03
C GLY A 313 7.44 -6.36 0.96
N GLY A 314 7.26 -5.21 0.29
CA GLY A 314 8.31 -4.18 0.13
C GLY A 314 9.47 -4.55 -0.81
N GLY A 315 9.35 -5.66 -1.56
CA GLY A 315 10.32 -6.11 -2.56
C GLY A 315 9.67 -6.55 -3.87
N GLY A 316 10.48 -7.12 -4.78
CA GLY A 316 10.04 -7.73 -6.04
C GLY A 316 9.56 -6.74 -7.11
N ASP A 317 9.17 -7.26 -8.26
CA ASP A 317 8.65 -6.50 -9.40
C ASP A 317 7.53 -7.27 -10.11
N MET A 318 6.71 -6.56 -10.87
CA MET A 318 5.54 -7.15 -11.53
C MET A 318 5.89 -8.06 -12.71
N GLN A 319 6.97 -7.80 -13.45
CA GLN A 319 7.37 -8.64 -14.59
C GLN A 319 7.81 -10.02 -14.11
N SER A 320 8.71 -10.06 -13.12
CA SER A 320 9.19 -11.31 -12.52
C SER A 320 8.04 -12.06 -11.83
N SER A 321 7.17 -11.35 -11.10
CA SER A 321 6.03 -11.96 -10.39
C SER A 321 5.04 -12.59 -11.36
N VAL A 322 4.61 -11.87 -12.41
CA VAL A 322 3.68 -12.39 -13.43
C VAL A 322 4.31 -13.54 -14.23
N SER A 323 5.58 -13.43 -14.62
CA SER A 323 6.29 -14.50 -15.34
C SER A 323 6.41 -15.78 -14.51
N THR A 324 6.76 -15.63 -13.23
CA THR A 324 6.85 -16.75 -12.28
C THR A 324 5.48 -17.41 -12.09
N TYR A 325 4.46 -16.59 -11.90
CA TYR A 325 3.08 -17.03 -11.79
C TYR A 325 2.60 -17.84 -13.00
N GLN A 326 2.80 -17.30 -14.21
CA GLN A 326 2.46 -17.98 -15.46
C GLN A 326 3.20 -19.32 -15.61
N THR A 327 4.43 -19.41 -15.09
CA THR A 327 5.20 -20.66 -15.08
C THR A 327 4.60 -21.68 -14.12
N ILE A 328 4.20 -21.28 -12.91
CA ILE A 328 3.48 -22.15 -11.95
C ILE A 328 2.21 -22.70 -12.59
N LEU A 329 1.42 -21.86 -13.25
CA LEU A 329 0.20 -22.30 -13.93
C LEU A 329 0.49 -23.27 -15.09
N ARG A 330 1.44 -22.92 -15.97
CA ARG A 330 1.80 -23.76 -17.12
C ARG A 330 2.23 -25.16 -16.69
N ASN A 331 3.01 -25.26 -15.62
CA ASN A 331 3.46 -26.54 -15.06
C ASN A 331 2.31 -27.41 -14.52
N ASN A 332 1.14 -26.82 -14.28
CA ASN A 332 -0.08 -27.50 -13.84
C ASN A 332 -1.14 -27.60 -14.94
N GLY A 333 -0.79 -27.32 -16.21
CA GLY A 333 -1.73 -27.39 -17.34
C GLY A 333 -2.76 -26.26 -17.36
N LEU A 334 -2.50 -25.15 -16.66
CA LEU A 334 -3.38 -24.00 -16.50
C LEU A 334 -2.91 -22.77 -17.30
N ALA A 335 -2.18 -22.98 -18.40
CA ALA A 335 -1.76 -21.87 -19.26
C ALA A 335 -2.98 -21.05 -19.68
N THR A 336 -2.94 -19.74 -19.44
CA THR A 336 -4.11 -18.87 -19.51
C THR A 336 -3.70 -17.41 -19.70
N ASP A 337 -4.63 -16.64 -20.25
CA ASP A 337 -4.64 -15.19 -20.38
C ASP A 337 -5.62 -14.54 -19.37
N HIS A 338 -6.08 -15.28 -18.37
CA HIS A 338 -6.93 -14.74 -17.30
C HIS A 338 -6.30 -13.50 -16.65
N VAL A 339 -7.19 -12.62 -16.23
CA VAL A 339 -6.84 -11.33 -15.62
C VAL A 339 -6.00 -11.55 -14.36
N VAL A 340 -4.87 -10.86 -14.29
CA VAL A 340 -4.11 -10.66 -13.05
C VAL A 340 -4.64 -9.42 -12.35
N ASN A 341 -4.98 -9.56 -11.08
CA ASN A 341 -5.46 -8.48 -10.23
C ASN A 341 -4.66 -8.46 -8.92
N ILE A 342 -3.74 -7.50 -8.81
CA ILE A 342 -2.96 -7.24 -7.60
C ILE A 342 -3.84 -6.47 -6.65
N ASN A 343 -4.65 -7.23 -5.92
CA ASN A 343 -5.75 -6.71 -5.13
C ASN A 343 -5.32 -6.05 -3.81
N GLU A 344 -4.02 -6.06 -3.50
CA GLU A 344 -3.34 -5.18 -2.55
C GLU A 344 -1.90 -4.93 -3.05
N TYR A 345 -1.50 -3.67 -3.26
CA TYR A 345 -0.11 -3.30 -3.54
C TYR A 345 0.37 -2.11 -2.71
N GLY A 346 1.69 -2.12 -2.47
CA GLY A 346 2.40 -1.00 -1.88
C GLY A 346 2.44 -1.06 -0.36
N VAL A 347 3.63 -1.16 0.21
CA VAL A 347 3.81 -0.95 1.66
C VAL A 347 3.60 0.52 2.02
N TRP A 348 3.34 0.82 3.29
CA TRP A 348 3.12 2.19 3.77
C TRP A 348 4.14 3.22 3.23
N SER A 349 5.43 2.93 3.25
CA SER A 349 6.48 3.84 2.75
C SER A 349 6.44 4.07 1.23
N GLU A 350 5.77 3.20 0.48
CA GLU A 350 5.52 3.34 -0.96
C GLU A 350 4.23 4.12 -1.26
N GLN A 351 3.39 4.39 -0.24
CA GLN A 351 2.11 5.10 -0.38
C GLN A 351 2.29 6.63 -0.50
N GLY A 352 3.27 7.07 -1.29
CA GLY A 352 3.50 8.46 -1.67
C GLY A 352 3.44 8.67 -3.19
N PRO A 353 3.61 9.91 -3.68
CA PRO A 353 3.57 10.22 -5.12
C PRO A 353 4.56 9.40 -5.95
N ALA A 354 5.83 9.33 -5.54
CA ALA A 354 6.90 8.60 -6.22
C ALA A 354 6.59 7.10 -6.35
N GLY A 355 6.18 6.47 -5.24
CA GLY A 355 5.76 5.08 -5.24
C GLY A 355 4.49 4.84 -6.06
N SER A 356 3.56 5.81 -6.09
CA SER A 356 2.36 5.73 -6.93
C SER A 356 2.72 5.70 -8.42
N ALA A 357 3.62 6.58 -8.87
CA ALA A 357 4.11 6.57 -10.25
C ALA A 357 4.86 5.27 -10.58
N TRP A 358 5.66 4.74 -9.64
CA TRP A 358 6.35 3.46 -9.79
C TRP A 358 5.37 2.29 -9.97
N TRP A 359 4.34 2.18 -9.11
CA TRP A 359 3.32 1.14 -9.19
C TRP A 359 2.46 1.23 -10.46
N ILE A 360 2.09 2.44 -10.89
CA ILE A 360 1.35 2.66 -12.15
C ILE A 360 2.12 2.05 -13.32
N ALA A 361 3.41 2.36 -13.45
CA ALA A 361 4.23 1.82 -14.54
C ALA A 361 4.34 0.30 -14.49
N GLN A 362 4.58 -0.25 -13.30
CA GLN A 362 4.73 -1.69 -13.08
C GLN A 362 3.47 -2.47 -13.47
N LEU A 363 2.29 -1.97 -13.09
CA LEU A 363 1.00 -2.59 -13.39
C LEU A 363 0.62 -2.46 -14.88
N GLU A 364 0.80 -1.26 -15.46
CA GLU A 364 0.55 -1.00 -16.88
C GLU A 364 1.45 -1.84 -17.79
N ARG A 365 2.71 -2.07 -17.40
CA ARG A 365 3.67 -2.88 -18.17
C ARG A 365 3.23 -4.32 -18.37
N VAL A 366 2.59 -4.91 -17.35
CA VAL A 366 2.19 -6.33 -17.37
C VAL A 366 0.70 -6.53 -17.59
N ASN A 367 -0.05 -5.45 -17.85
CA ASN A 367 -1.51 -5.48 -18.01
C ASN A 367 -2.25 -6.08 -16.80
N ALA A 368 -1.78 -5.80 -15.58
CA ALA A 368 -2.44 -6.25 -14.35
C ALA A 368 -3.26 -5.11 -13.75
N TYR A 369 -4.49 -5.38 -13.33
CA TYR A 369 -5.20 -4.46 -12.44
C TYR A 369 -4.49 -4.42 -11.08
N GLY A 370 -4.57 -3.27 -10.42
CA GLY A 370 -4.06 -3.09 -9.07
C GLY A 370 -5.02 -2.33 -8.19
N LEU A 371 -5.07 -2.71 -6.92
CA LEU A 371 -5.72 -1.97 -5.87
C LEU A 371 -4.69 -1.52 -4.84
N ARG A 372 -4.61 -0.22 -4.62
CA ARG A 372 -3.74 0.38 -3.62
C ARG A 372 -4.06 -0.18 -2.24
N GLY A 373 -3.03 -0.69 -1.56
CA GLY A 373 -3.12 -1.23 -0.21
C GLY A 373 -3.57 -0.19 0.81
N ASN A 374 -4.14 -0.64 1.93
CA ASN A 374 -4.66 0.24 2.97
C ASN A 374 -4.24 -0.24 4.36
N TRP A 375 -3.23 0.43 4.90
CA TRP A 375 -2.58 0.08 6.16
C TRP A 375 -3.24 0.72 7.39
N LEU A 376 -4.46 1.24 7.25
CA LEU A 376 -5.22 1.84 8.33
C LEU A 376 -6.06 0.79 9.07
N SER A 377 -6.70 1.20 10.16
CA SER A 377 -7.49 0.31 11.02
C SER A 377 -8.76 0.99 11.55
N GLY A 378 -9.70 0.17 12.02
CA GLY A 378 -10.99 0.62 12.52
C GLY A 378 -11.69 1.55 11.53
N ASN A 379 -12.27 2.65 12.02
CA ASN A 379 -12.96 3.61 11.16
C ASN A 379 -12.06 4.26 10.09
N ALA A 380 -10.75 4.38 10.31
CA ALA A 380 -9.84 4.98 9.33
C ALA A 380 -9.58 4.04 8.14
N LEU A 381 -9.71 2.71 8.32
CA LEU A 381 -9.67 1.75 7.22
C LEU A 381 -10.71 2.09 6.14
N HIS A 382 -11.89 2.53 6.58
CA HIS A 382 -13.03 2.85 5.72
C HIS A 382 -13.01 4.29 5.19
N ASP A 383 -11.89 4.99 5.24
CA ASP A 383 -11.82 6.41 4.86
C ASP A 383 -10.55 6.73 4.03
N PHE A 384 -10.46 7.97 3.55
CA PHE A 384 -9.27 8.54 2.88
C PHE A 384 -8.93 7.96 1.50
N MET A 385 -9.78 7.11 0.91
CA MET A 385 -9.49 6.42 -0.37
C MET A 385 -8.10 5.79 -0.39
N ALA A 386 -7.76 5.03 0.65
CA ALA A 386 -6.44 4.40 0.81
C ALA A 386 -5.27 5.41 0.77
N GLY A 387 -5.43 6.54 1.45
CA GLY A 387 -4.40 7.60 1.56
C GLY A 387 -4.26 8.48 0.31
N LEU A 388 -5.25 8.46 -0.58
CA LEU A 388 -5.33 9.43 -1.67
C LEU A 388 -5.91 10.77 -1.18
N LEU A 389 -6.68 10.78 -0.10
CA LEU A 389 -7.26 11.99 0.45
C LEU A 389 -6.79 12.22 1.89
N GLY A 390 -6.71 13.49 2.28
CA GLY A 390 -6.67 13.91 3.68
C GLY A 390 -7.98 14.60 4.05
N LYS A 391 -8.15 14.91 5.34
CA LYS A 391 -9.25 15.74 5.87
C LYS A 391 -8.86 16.31 7.25
N PRO A 392 -9.64 17.25 7.82
CA PRO A 392 -9.32 17.82 9.12
C PRO A 392 -9.15 16.73 10.18
N HIS A 393 -8.10 16.87 11.00
CA HIS A 393 -7.76 15.96 12.09
C HIS A 393 -7.45 14.51 11.66
N ALA A 394 -7.04 14.27 10.41
CA ALA A 394 -6.72 12.92 9.92
C ALA A 394 -5.64 12.19 10.75
N THR A 395 -4.74 12.94 11.40
CA THR A 395 -3.60 12.41 12.14
C THR A 395 -3.69 12.57 13.65
N ASP A 396 -4.75 13.18 14.17
CA ASP A 396 -4.87 13.50 15.60
C ASP A 396 -6.12 12.90 16.27
N SER A 397 -6.20 13.02 17.60
CA SER A 397 -7.27 12.42 18.41
C SER A 397 -8.68 12.96 18.13
N SER A 398 -8.78 14.07 17.41
CA SER A 398 -10.03 14.73 17.04
C SER A 398 -10.58 14.21 15.69
N TYR A 399 -9.92 13.21 15.09
CA TYR A 399 -10.42 12.50 13.91
C TYR A 399 -11.89 12.08 14.09
N SER A 400 -12.72 12.45 13.12
CA SER A 400 -14.12 12.04 13.04
C SER A 400 -14.37 11.26 11.76
N TYR A 401 -14.82 10.01 11.90
CA TYR A 401 -15.12 9.14 10.76
C TYR A 401 -16.18 9.73 9.83
N THR A 402 -17.17 10.45 10.35
CA THR A 402 -18.30 10.99 9.58
C THR A 402 -18.09 12.42 9.11
N ALA A 403 -17.01 13.08 9.53
CA ALA A 403 -16.70 14.43 9.06
C ALA A 403 -16.21 14.43 7.61
N GLY A 404 -16.62 15.45 6.86
CA GLY A 404 -16.13 15.73 5.51
C GLY A 404 -14.95 16.72 5.51
N GLY A 405 -14.83 17.49 4.43
CA GLY A 405 -13.74 18.46 4.23
C GLY A 405 -12.50 17.85 3.59
N TYR A 406 -12.68 16.87 2.72
CA TYR A 406 -11.57 16.19 2.06
C TYR A 406 -10.79 17.11 1.12
N TRP A 407 -9.48 16.90 1.06
CA TRP A 407 -8.56 17.48 0.10
C TRP A 407 -7.70 16.40 -0.57
N PRO A 408 -7.19 16.63 -1.78
CA PRO A 408 -6.30 15.70 -2.46
C PRO A 408 -4.92 15.67 -1.80
N THR A 409 -4.32 14.49 -1.72
CA THR A 409 -2.89 14.34 -1.39
C THR A 409 -2.05 14.37 -2.67
N GLY A 410 -0.73 14.46 -2.53
CA GLY A 410 0.17 14.35 -3.68
C GLY A 410 0.01 13.05 -4.47
N SER A 411 -0.36 11.95 -3.80
CA SER A 411 -0.66 10.69 -4.48
C SER A 411 -1.93 10.83 -5.33
N TRP A 412 -2.99 11.46 -4.84
CA TRP A 412 -4.19 11.69 -5.66
C TRP A 412 -3.90 12.53 -6.90
N GLN A 413 -3.05 13.55 -6.79
CA GLN A 413 -2.64 14.35 -7.95
C GLN A 413 -1.91 13.51 -9.01
N VAL A 414 -1.09 12.53 -8.59
CA VAL A 414 -0.47 11.56 -9.50
C VAL A 414 -1.53 10.71 -10.21
N TYR A 415 -2.50 10.14 -9.49
CA TYR A 415 -3.60 9.37 -10.10
C TYR A 415 -4.49 10.24 -11.00
N HIS A 416 -4.70 11.51 -10.63
CA HIS A 416 -5.47 12.45 -11.43
C HIS A 416 -4.76 12.75 -12.76
N TYR A 417 -3.47 13.07 -12.73
CA TYR A 417 -2.66 13.28 -13.93
C TYR A 417 -2.59 12.00 -14.79
N TYR A 418 -2.42 10.83 -14.17
CA TYR A 418 -2.48 9.54 -14.84
C TYR A 418 -3.82 9.30 -15.56
N ALA A 419 -4.94 9.68 -14.94
CA ALA A 419 -6.26 9.49 -15.51
C ALA A 419 -6.61 10.51 -16.61
N LYS A 420 -6.16 11.77 -16.48
CA LYS A 420 -6.59 12.88 -17.36
C LYS A 420 -5.57 13.25 -18.43
N ASN A 421 -4.28 13.10 -18.13
CA ASN A 421 -3.20 13.58 -19.01
C ASN A 421 -2.53 12.42 -19.75
N MET A 422 -2.35 11.25 -19.11
CA MET A 422 -1.69 10.09 -19.73
C MET A 422 -2.62 9.36 -20.72
N THR A 423 -2.98 10.05 -21.80
CA THR A 423 -3.88 9.62 -22.88
C THR A 423 -3.12 9.39 -24.19
N GLY A 424 -3.70 8.61 -25.11
CA GLY A 424 -3.10 8.24 -26.39
C GLY A 424 -2.72 6.77 -26.45
N THR A 425 -1.50 6.48 -26.86
CA THR A 425 -0.95 5.13 -26.97
C THR A 425 0.14 4.93 -25.92
N ARG A 426 0.02 3.90 -25.07
CA ARG A 426 1.12 3.48 -24.18
C ARG A 426 2.27 2.96 -25.02
N VAL A 427 3.48 3.25 -24.59
CA VAL A 427 4.69 2.67 -25.18
C VAL A 427 5.39 1.76 -24.17
N SER A 428 6.21 0.84 -24.67
CA SER A 428 7.00 -0.06 -23.83
C SER A 428 8.06 0.73 -23.05
N THR A 429 8.22 0.39 -21.78
CA THR A 429 9.24 0.97 -20.91
C THR A 429 9.99 -0.11 -20.12
N ASP A 430 11.26 0.13 -19.88
CA ASP A 430 12.10 -0.67 -18.99
C ASP A 430 12.47 0.17 -17.75
N PRO A 431 12.39 -0.40 -16.53
CA PRO A 431 12.88 0.27 -15.33
C PRO A 431 14.40 0.38 -15.33
N THR A 432 14.95 1.10 -14.35
CA THR A 432 16.38 0.99 -14.04
C THR A 432 16.76 -0.45 -13.68
N ALA A 433 18.02 -0.84 -13.90
CA ALA A 433 18.49 -2.21 -13.62
C ALA A 433 18.37 -2.63 -12.14
N ASP A 434 18.35 -1.67 -11.21
CA ASP A 434 18.10 -1.91 -9.79
C ASP A 434 16.60 -1.99 -9.42
N LEU A 435 15.72 -1.82 -10.42
CA LEU A 435 14.25 -1.84 -10.33
C LEU A 435 13.64 -0.74 -9.44
N ARG A 436 14.40 0.32 -9.16
CA ARG A 436 13.97 1.39 -8.25
C ARG A 436 13.57 2.68 -8.93
N GLY A 437 14.10 2.99 -10.10
CA GLY A 437 13.71 4.13 -10.92
C GLY A 437 12.83 3.65 -12.07
N GLU A 438 11.74 4.37 -12.32
CA GLU A 438 10.67 3.84 -13.15
C GLU A 438 9.97 4.93 -13.96
N VAL A 439 9.43 4.53 -15.13
CA VAL A 439 8.73 5.42 -16.06
C VAL A 439 7.53 4.72 -16.70
N TYR A 440 6.38 5.39 -16.66
CA TYR A 440 5.22 5.13 -17.51
C TYR A 440 5.14 6.20 -18.59
N ALA A 441 4.91 5.81 -19.85
CA ALA A 441 4.93 6.76 -20.97
C ALA A 441 3.80 6.51 -21.97
N VAL A 442 3.27 7.61 -22.51
CA VAL A 442 2.25 7.60 -23.57
C VAL A 442 2.62 8.59 -24.68
N VAL A 443 2.24 8.23 -25.90
CA VAL A 443 2.31 9.07 -27.09
C VAL A 443 0.88 9.50 -27.44
N GLY A 444 0.58 10.78 -27.23
CA GLY A 444 -0.66 11.41 -27.67
C GLY A 444 -0.59 11.89 -29.11
N SER A 445 -1.64 12.57 -29.58
CA SER A 445 -1.66 13.15 -30.93
C SER A 445 -0.81 14.41 -31.08
N ASN A 446 -0.44 15.06 -29.97
CA ASN A 446 0.26 16.34 -29.95
C ASN A 446 1.52 16.36 -29.09
N LYS A 447 1.66 15.39 -28.18
CA LYS A 447 2.78 15.33 -27.25
C LYS A 447 3.02 13.93 -26.74
N VAL A 448 4.25 13.68 -26.33
CA VAL A 448 4.61 12.54 -25.49
C VAL A 448 4.57 12.98 -24.04
N ARG A 449 4.08 12.11 -23.16
CA ARG A 449 4.04 12.33 -21.71
C ARG A 449 4.65 11.17 -20.97
N LEU A 450 5.37 11.50 -19.91
CA LEU A 450 6.02 10.56 -19.02
C LEU A 450 5.55 10.84 -17.60
N LEU A 451 5.32 9.78 -16.85
CA LEU A 451 5.10 9.81 -15.41
C LEU A 451 6.21 8.98 -14.76
N VAL A 452 7.01 9.61 -13.91
CA VAL A 452 8.28 9.09 -13.41
C VAL A 452 8.27 9.10 -11.89
N GLY A 453 8.77 8.02 -11.29
CA GLY A 453 8.89 7.90 -9.84
C GLY A 453 9.98 6.92 -9.44
N SER A 454 10.26 6.89 -8.14
CA SER A 454 11.17 5.93 -7.53
C SER A 454 10.47 5.11 -6.44
N ARG A 455 10.97 3.90 -6.20
CA ARG A 455 10.53 3.05 -5.10
C ARG A 455 11.37 3.31 -3.84
N VAL A 456 10.88 4.18 -2.96
CA VAL A 456 11.47 4.50 -1.64
C VAL A 456 12.99 4.70 -1.72
N ALA A 457 13.44 5.48 -2.70
CA ALA A 457 14.86 5.63 -3.01
C ALA A 457 15.21 7.07 -3.39
N THR A 458 16.42 7.49 -3.01
CA THR A 458 17.02 8.78 -3.36
C THR A 458 18.27 8.57 -4.19
N GLY A 459 18.56 9.45 -5.13
CA GLY A 459 19.69 9.28 -6.04
C GLY A 459 19.52 10.02 -7.36
N THR A 460 20.39 9.70 -8.30
CA THR A 460 20.26 10.17 -9.68
C THR A 460 20.19 8.97 -10.60
N PHE A 461 19.12 8.87 -11.38
CA PHE A 461 18.98 7.94 -12.49
C PHE A 461 18.61 8.70 -13.76
N ASN A 462 18.75 8.07 -14.92
CA ASN A 462 18.42 8.69 -16.19
C ASN A 462 17.10 8.16 -16.75
N ILE A 463 16.38 9.02 -17.46
CA ILE A 463 15.41 8.60 -18.46
C ILE A 463 16.09 8.67 -19.82
N GLN A 464 16.05 7.58 -20.58
CA GLN A 464 16.44 7.55 -21.98
C GLN A 464 15.20 7.39 -22.85
N LEU A 465 14.97 8.35 -23.75
CA LEU A 465 13.99 8.21 -24.82
C LEU A 465 14.71 7.66 -26.04
N SER A 466 14.29 6.50 -26.53
CA SER A 466 14.82 5.91 -27.75
C SER A 466 13.85 6.15 -28.91
N GLN A 467 14.40 6.26 -30.12
CA GLN A 467 13.64 6.32 -31.37
C GLN A 467 12.72 7.55 -31.51
N LEU A 468 13.23 8.76 -31.24
CA LEU A 468 12.48 10.03 -31.35
C LEU A 468 11.81 10.23 -32.71
N SER A 469 12.42 9.75 -33.80
CA SER A 469 11.83 9.80 -35.13
C SER A 469 10.55 8.99 -35.30
N ALA A 470 10.29 8.00 -34.44
CA ALA A 470 9.05 7.23 -34.46
C ALA A 470 7.82 8.08 -34.09
N VAL A 471 8.05 9.19 -33.39
CA VAL A 471 7.01 10.19 -33.06
C VAL A 471 7.15 11.46 -33.90
N GLY A 472 7.87 11.42 -35.03
CA GLY A 472 7.95 12.53 -35.98
C GLY A 472 9.04 13.57 -35.72
N LEU A 473 9.87 13.39 -34.69
CA LEU A 473 10.97 14.30 -34.40
C LEU A 473 12.21 14.01 -35.29
N PRO A 474 13.08 15.01 -35.54
CA PRO A 474 14.38 14.77 -36.17
C PRO A 474 15.24 13.76 -35.39
N THR A 475 16.31 13.24 -36.00
CA THR A 475 17.25 12.33 -35.31
C THR A 475 18.30 13.06 -34.44
N SER A 476 18.33 14.39 -34.50
CA SER A 476 19.17 15.24 -33.66
C SER A 476 18.57 16.64 -33.51
N GLY A 477 18.77 17.29 -32.37
CA GLY A 477 18.26 18.63 -32.11
C GLY A 477 18.28 18.97 -30.62
N THR A 478 17.37 19.84 -30.20
CA THR A 478 17.12 20.14 -28.78
C THR A 478 15.66 19.86 -28.48
N LEU A 479 15.39 18.96 -27.55
CA LEU A 479 14.04 18.63 -27.10
C LEU A 479 13.63 19.55 -25.96
N GLN A 480 12.54 20.29 -26.11
CA GLN A 480 12.00 21.14 -25.04
C GLN A 480 11.05 20.30 -24.18
N ILE A 481 11.43 20.08 -22.93
CA ILE A 481 10.68 19.24 -21.99
C ILE A 481 10.08 20.13 -20.90
N HIS A 482 8.75 20.14 -20.80
CA HIS A 482 8.02 20.76 -19.70
C HIS A 482 7.93 19.77 -18.54
N THR A 483 8.33 20.20 -17.34
CA THR A 483 8.36 19.34 -16.16
C THR A 483 7.37 19.79 -15.09
N TYR A 484 6.67 18.83 -14.49
CA TYR A 484 5.83 19.01 -13.31
C TYR A 484 6.34 18.16 -12.15
N GLY A 485 6.28 18.68 -10.94
CA GLY A 485 6.58 17.95 -9.70
C GLY A 485 5.31 17.66 -8.90
N PHE A 486 5.24 16.46 -8.33
CA PHE A 486 4.19 16.04 -7.39
C PHE A 486 4.85 15.83 -6.03
N PRO A 487 5.04 16.91 -5.23
CA PRO A 487 5.69 16.79 -3.94
C PRO A 487 4.87 15.91 -3.00
N GLY A 488 5.56 15.27 -2.07
CA GLY A 488 4.97 14.54 -0.96
C GLY A 488 5.85 14.63 0.28
N SER A 489 5.40 14.02 1.36
CA SER A 489 6.09 14.01 2.64
C SER A 489 5.81 12.70 3.38
N ASP A 490 6.35 12.59 4.59
CA ASP A 490 6.00 11.56 5.56
C ASP A 490 4.56 11.70 6.11
N ASP A 491 3.97 12.88 5.99
CA ASP A 491 2.53 13.08 6.20
C ASP A 491 1.75 12.67 4.95
N HIS A 492 1.27 11.41 4.96
CA HIS A 492 0.47 10.85 3.87
C HIS A 492 -0.88 11.56 3.65
N TYR A 493 -1.30 12.46 4.54
CA TYR A 493 -2.54 13.23 4.43
C TYR A 493 -2.30 14.70 4.08
N ALA A 494 -1.06 15.10 3.80
CA ALA A 494 -0.73 16.47 3.42
C ALA A 494 -1.49 16.89 2.15
N GLU A 495 -2.07 18.09 2.21
CA GLU A 495 -2.83 18.69 1.12
C GLU A 495 -1.91 19.09 -0.05
N LEU A 496 -2.33 18.74 -1.27
CA LEU A 496 -1.71 19.24 -2.50
C LEU A 496 -2.79 19.51 -3.56
N ASP A 497 -3.14 20.78 -3.75
CA ASP A 497 -4.21 21.20 -4.68
C ASP A 497 -3.86 21.04 -6.16
N ALA A 498 -2.58 21.12 -6.51
CA ALA A 498 -2.10 20.99 -7.88
C ALA A 498 -0.61 20.57 -7.93
N PRO A 499 -0.15 19.93 -9.01
CA PRO A 499 1.28 19.73 -9.24
C PRO A 499 2.02 21.07 -9.41
N THR A 500 3.29 21.08 -9.02
CA THR A 500 4.18 22.24 -9.18
C THR A 500 4.72 22.29 -10.61
N ASP A 501 4.50 23.38 -11.33
CA ASP A 501 5.17 23.62 -12.61
C ASP A 501 6.65 23.95 -12.36
N LEU A 502 7.55 23.13 -12.90
CA LEU A 502 9.01 23.29 -12.78
C LEU A 502 9.62 23.93 -14.03
N GLY A 503 8.82 24.28 -15.04
CA GLY A 503 9.26 24.98 -16.24
C GLY A 503 9.68 24.07 -17.40
N VAL A 504 10.19 24.70 -18.45
CA VAL A 504 10.61 24.06 -19.70
C VAL A 504 12.12 24.17 -19.87
N TYR A 505 12.77 23.04 -20.12
CA TYR A 505 14.22 23.00 -20.35
C TYR A 505 14.58 22.27 -21.64
N GLY A 506 15.62 22.76 -22.31
CA GLY A 506 16.12 22.19 -23.55
C GLY A 506 17.15 21.09 -23.30
N HIS A 507 16.92 19.91 -23.88
CA HIS A 507 17.82 18.77 -23.81
C HIS A 507 18.38 18.47 -25.21
N PRO A 508 19.68 18.70 -25.46
CA PRO A 508 20.29 18.36 -26.74
C PRO A 508 20.27 16.84 -26.93
N TYR A 509 20.03 16.42 -28.16
CA TYR A 509 19.92 15.02 -28.52
C TYR A 509 20.49 14.74 -29.90
N SER A 510 20.97 13.52 -30.10
CA SER A 510 21.55 13.05 -31.36
C SER A 510 21.45 11.52 -31.42
N GLY A 511 21.66 10.94 -32.60
CA GLY A 511 21.54 9.48 -32.76
C GLY A 511 20.13 8.95 -32.46
N ASN A 512 19.10 9.77 -32.70
CA ASN A 512 17.69 9.43 -32.48
C ASN A 512 17.30 9.17 -31.01
N SER A 513 18.09 9.67 -30.04
CA SER A 513 17.84 9.45 -28.62
C SER A 513 18.25 10.65 -27.78
N VAL A 514 17.51 10.88 -26.70
CA VAL A 514 17.85 11.84 -25.64
C VAL A 514 17.90 11.13 -24.30
N SER A 515 18.86 11.51 -23.46
CA SER A 515 18.94 11.07 -22.07
C SER A 515 19.02 12.28 -21.16
N PHE A 516 18.25 12.27 -20.08
CA PHE A 516 18.30 13.34 -19.07
C PHE A 516 18.19 12.77 -17.66
N PRO A 517 18.85 13.42 -16.68
CA PRO A 517 18.87 12.94 -15.31
C PRO A 517 17.59 13.30 -14.56
N ILE A 518 17.19 12.41 -13.66
CA ILE A 518 16.18 12.62 -12.62
C ILE A 518 16.92 12.74 -11.30
N TYR A 519 16.79 13.89 -10.66
CA TYR A 519 17.39 14.16 -9.35
C TYR A 519 16.38 13.83 -8.25
N GLN A 520 16.38 12.58 -7.80
CA GLN A 520 15.47 12.10 -6.75
C GLN A 520 16.03 12.48 -5.37
N THR A 521 15.75 13.71 -4.91
CA THR A 521 16.31 14.28 -3.68
C THR A 521 15.70 13.73 -2.40
N ASP A 522 14.44 13.28 -2.50
CA ASP A 522 13.65 12.64 -1.44
C ASP A 522 12.96 11.38 -1.99
N VAL A 523 12.26 10.63 -1.14
CA VAL A 523 11.61 9.36 -1.51
C VAL A 523 10.14 9.51 -1.92
N TYR A 524 9.62 10.75 -1.96
CA TYR A 524 8.19 11.05 -2.07
C TYR A 524 7.82 11.68 -3.41
N THR A 525 8.66 12.54 -3.96
CA THR A 525 8.32 13.37 -5.12
C THR A 525 8.30 12.53 -6.41
N ALA A 526 7.18 12.56 -7.12
CA ALA A 526 7.09 12.09 -8.51
C ALA A 526 7.22 13.26 -9.49
N TYR A 527 7.47 12.93 -10.76
CA TYR A 527 7.59 13.92 -11.82
C TYR A 527 6.75 13.52 -13.04
N ALA A 528 6.24 14.52 -13.75
CA ALA A 528 5.76 14.33 -15.11
C ALA A 528 6.59 15.17 -16.08
N PHE A 529 6.82 14.63 -17.27
CA PHE A 529 7.56 15.28 -18.35
C PHE A 529 6.72 15.27 -19.62
N GLU A 530 6.63 16.41 -20.29
CA GLU A 530 5.88 16.55 -21.53
C GLU A 530 6.72 17.21 -22.62
N PHE A 531 6.64 16.72 -23.86
CA PHE A 531 7.23 17.40 -25.02
C PHE A 531 6.35 17.24 -26.27
N SER A 532 6.30 18.29 -27.08
CA SER A 532 5.50 18.32 -28.31
C SER A 532 6.13 17.48 -29.42
N ILE A 533 5.26 16.93 -30.29
CA ILE A 533 5.63 16.14 -31.47
C ILE A 533 4.90 16.60 -32.73
#